data_AF-A0A960U5V1-F1
#
_entry.id   AF-A0A960U5V1-F1
#
_cell.length_a   1.000
_cell.length_b   1.000
_cell.length_c   1.000
_cell.angle_alpha   90.00
_cell.angle_beta   90.00
_cell.angle_gamma   90.00
#
_symmetry.space_group_name_H-M   'P 1'
#
loop_
_entity.id
_entity.type
_entity.pdbx_description
1 polymer ?
#
loop_
_entity_poly.entity_id
_entity_poly.type
_entity_poly.pdbx_seq_one_letter_code
_entity_poly.pdbx_strand_id
1 'polypeptide(L)'
;MFLDTLHEAYKGNETLFKDLFLEKNWDWSKKYPVIKISFGGGETTGLEGLQLVIQDMFLAFQRQYQIKLESSSASGKFKELIELLYKKKEQKVVILIDEYDKPILDVIDKDFAYQVRDELKNLYSVVKDSDKYIQLAFITGVSHAL
;
A
#
# COMPACT_ATOMS: atom_id res chain seq x y z
N MET A 1 6.42 1.70 13.32
CA MET A 1 7.60 1.27 12.53
C MET A 1 7.94 2.36 11.49
N PHE A 2 9.08 2.31 10.79
CA PHE A 2 9.55 3.37 9.86
C PHE A 2 8.49 3.81 8.82
N LEU A 3 7.69 2.88 8.30
CA LEU A 3 6.60 3.20 7.37
C LEU A 3 5.48 4.05 8.00
N ASP A 4 5.24 3.93 9.31
CA ASP A 4 4.30 4.81 10.02
C ASP A 4 4.81 6.24 10.07
N THR A 5 6.12 6.41 10.30
CA THR A 5 6.77 7.72 10.27
C THR A 5 6.60 8.37 8.89
N LEU A 6 6.86 7.64 7.80
CA LEU A 6 6.62 8.14 6.45
C LEU A 6 5.14 8.45 6.20
N HIS A 7 4.24 7.56 6.61
CA HIS A 7 2.80 7.74 6.45
C HIS A 7 2.31 9.04 7.08
N GLU A 8 2.71 9.30 8.33
CA GLU A 8 2.29 10.48 9.07
C GLU A 8 2.96 11.76 8.55
N ALA A 9 4.22 11.69 8.12
CA ALA A 9 4.91 12.80 7.46
C ALA A 9 4.22 13.21 6.14
N TYR A 10 3.91 12.25 5.27
CA TYR A 10 3.23 12.52 4.00
C TYR A 10 1.78 12.97 4.16
N LYS A 11 1.11 12.59 5.25
CA LYS A 11 -0.22 13.14 5.62
C LYS A 11 -0.15 14.56 6.18
N GLY A 12 1.04 15.04 6.53
CA GLY A 12 1.27 16.37 7.08
C GLY A 12 0.86 16.49 8.55
N ASN A 13 1.04 15.43 9.33
CA ASN A 13 0.75 15.42 10.77
C ASN A 13 1.93 15.99 11.57
N GLU A 14 2.26 17.27 11.33
CA GLU A 14 3.41 18.00 11.88
C GLU A 14 3.56 17.87 13.40
N THR A 15 2.46 17.88 14.13
CA THR A 15 2.46 17.80 15.60
C THR A 15 3.10 16.51 16.14
N LEU A 16 3.10 15.43 15.37
CA LEU A 16 3.77 14.17 15.73
C LEU A 16 5.30 14.26 15.63
N PHE A 17 5.84 15.31 15.02
CA PHE A 17 7.24 15.48 14.73
C PHE A 17 7.90 16.61 15.52
N LYS A 18 7.21 17.20 16.49
CA LYS A 18 7.77 18.25 17.36
C LYS A 18 9.07 17.78 18.01
N ASP A 19 10.10 18.63 17.98
CA ASP A 19 11.45 18.38 18.49
C ASP A 19 12.18 17.21 17.78
N LEU A 20 11.66 16.70 16.65
CA LEU A 20 12.29 15.69 15.80
C LEU A 20 12.86 16.32 14.53
N PHE A 21 13.72 15.56 13.85
CA PHE A 21 14.40 16.02 12.62
C PHE A 21 13.43 16.56 11.56
N LEU A 22 12.30 15.89 11.33
CA LEU A 22 11.35 16.29 10.29
C LEU A 22 10.64 17.62 10.57
N GLU A 23 10.54 18.08 11.82
CA GLU A 23 9.89 19.35 12.17
C GLU A 23 10.40 20.51 11.29
N LYS A 24 11.71 20.57 11.06
CA LYS A 24 12.38 21.64 10.31
C LYS A 24 12.81 21.22 8.90
N ASN A 25 12.72 19.93 8.59
CA ASN A 25 13.27 19.34 7.36
C ASN A 25 12.19 18.72 6.47
N TRP A 26 10.91 19.07 6.70
CA TRP A 26 9.78 18.63 5.90
C TRP A 26 8.91 19.82 5.48
N ASP A 27 8.35 19.75 4.28
CA ASP A 27 7.41 20.76 3.79
C ASP A 27 5.98 20.43 4.25
N TRP A 28 5.62 20.88 5.45
CA TRP A 28 4.32 20.63 6.07
C TRP A 28 3.12 21.26 5.34
N SER A 29 3.37 22.18 4.39
CA SER A 29 2.32 22.73 3.52
C SER A 29 1.80 21.70 2.51
N LYS A 30 2.60 20.67 2.21
CA LYS A 30 2.25 19.62 1.25
C LYS A 30 1.69 18.40 1.96
N LYS A 31 0.50 17.97 1.51
CA LYS A 31 -0.18 16.76 2.00
C LYS A 31 -0.51 15.86 0.82
N TYR A 32 -0.26 14.57 0.98
CA TYR A 32 -0.43 13.58 -0.07
C TYR A 32 -1.49 12.54 0.31
N PRO A 33 -2.29 12.03 -0.63
CA PRO A 33 -2.98 10.77 -0.41
C PRO A 33 -1.97 9.64 -0.23
N VAL A 34 -2.13 8.84 0.83
CA VAL A 34 -1.22 7.74 1.17
C VAL A 34 -1.97 6.40 1.18
N ILE A 35 -1.62 5.53 0.25
CA ILE A 35 -2.06 4.14 0.25
C ILE A 35 -1.05 3.34 1.07
N LYS A 36 -1.46 2.88 2.26
CA LYS A 36 -0.63 2.02 3.11
C LYS A 36 -1.19 0.60 3.14
N ILE A 37 -0.39 -0.38 2.74
CA ILE A 37 -0.72 -1.80 2.73
C ILE A 37 0.27 -2.51 3.66
N SER A 38 -0.21 -3.44 4.48
CA SER A 38 0.64 -4.29 5.32
C SER A 38 0.05 -5.69 5.37
N PHE A 39 0.88 -6.70 5.14
CA PHE A 39 0.47 -8.11 5.24
C PHE A 39 0.78 -8.72 6.62
N GLY A 40 1.40 -7.98 7.54
CA GLY A 40 1.87 -8.51 8.82
C GLY A 40 0.80 -8.96 9.81
N GLY A 41 -0.41 -8.41 9.72
CA GLY A 41 -1.50 -8.68 10.66
C GLY A 41 -2.59 -9.63 10.15
N GLY A 42 -2.48 -10.16 8.93
CA GLY A 42 -3.51 -10.99 8.33
C GLY A 42 -3.05 -12.44 8.12
N GLU A 43 -3.89 -13.41 8.46
CA GLU A 43 -3.69 -14.79 8.05
C GLU A 43 -3.99 -14.93 6.56
N THR A 44 -2.96 -14.96 5.72
CA THR A 44 -3.08 -15.27 4.29
C THR A 44 -2.82 -16.76 4.07
N THR A 45 -3.75 -17.61 4.50
CA THR A 45 -3.65 -19.06 4.26
C THR A 45 -3.99 -19.36 2.80
N GLY A 46 -2.96 -19.42 1.96
CA GLY A 46 -3.09 -19.73 0.53
C GLY A 46 -3.69 -18.60 -0.31
N LEU A 47 -4.01 -18.91 -1.57
CA LEU A 47 -4.44 -17.92 -2.58
C LEU A 47 -5.79 -17.28 -2.24
N GLU A 48 -6.76 -18.08 -1.80
CA GLU A 48 -8.11 -17.59 -1.46
C GLU A 48 -8.07 -16.61 -0.28
N GLY A 49 -7.30 -16.93 0.77
CA GLY A 49 -7.10 -16.04 1.92
C GLY A 49 -6.47 -14.72 1.50
N LEU A 50 -5.45 -14.75 0.63
CA LEU A 50 -4.84 -13.54 0.08
C LEU A 50 -5.85 -12.69 -0.71
N GLN A 51 -6.68 -13.31 -1.55
CA GLN A 51 -7.69 -12.60 -2.35
C GLN A 51 -8.73 -11.91 -1.46
N LEU A 52 -9.15 -12.55 -0.37
CA LEU A 52 -10.05 -11.96 0.62
C LEU A 52 -9.41 -10.75 1.32
N VAL A 53 -8.15 -10.87 1.77
CA VAL A 53 -7.41 -9.76 2.38
C VAL A 53 -7.28 -8.58 1.42
N ILE A 54 -6.97 -8.83 0.16
CA ILE A 54 -6.89 -7.79 -0.89
C ILE A 54 -8.27 -7.14 -1.10
N GLN A 55 -9.35 -7.91 -1.10
CA GLN A 55 -10.71 -7.39 -1.23
C GLN A 55 -11.09 -6.48 -0.05
N ASP A 56 -10.84 -6.92 1.18
CA ASP A 56 -11.12 -6.15 2.39
C ASP A 56 -10.31 -4.86 2.46
N MET A 57 -9.05 -4.91 2.03
CA MET A 57 -8.19 -3.75 1.86
C MET A 57 -8.82 -2.72 0.91
N PHE A 58 -9.31 -3.12 -0.26
CA PHE A 58 -9.99 -2.19 -1.18
C PHE A 58 -11.29 -1.64 -0.60
N LEU A 59 -12.06 -2.43 0.14
CA LEU A 59 -13.25 -1.95 0.84
C LEU A 59 -12.88 -0.90 1.89
N ALA A 60 -11.77 -1.09 2.62
CA ALA A 60 -11.27 -0.11 3.58
C ALA A 60 -10.87 1.20 2.90
N PHE A 61 -10.15 1.15 1.77
CA PHE A 61 -9.78 2.36 1.02
C PHE A 61 -10.99 3.10 0.44
N GLN A 62 -11.99 2.37 -0.07
CA GLN A 62 -13.25 2.98 -0.52
C GLN A 62 -13.94 3.76 0.59
N ARG A 63 -14.02 3.18 1.80
CA ARG A 63 -14.57 3.86 2.99
C ARG A 63 -13.73 5.06 3.40
N GLN A 64 -12.42 4.87 3.54
CA GLN A 64 -11.49 5.91 3.99
C GLN A 64 -11.51 7.14 3.09
N TYR A 65 -11.52 6.93 1.77
CA TYR A 65 -11.45 8.01 0.79
C TYR A 65 -12.80 8.40 0.22
N GLN A 66 -13.88 7.73 0.60
CA GLN A 66 -15.23 7.94 0.08
C GLN A 66 -15.22 7.93 -1.46
N ILE A 67 -14.75 6.81 -2.00
CA ILE A 67 -14.69 6.54 -3.44
C ILE A 67 -15.32 5.18 -3.72
N LYS A 68 -15.63 4.93 -4.99
CA LYS A 68 -16.11 3.64 -5.49
C LYS A 68 -15.11 3.12 -6.51
N LEU A 69 -14.75 1.85 -6.39
CA LEU A 69 -13.94 1.11 -7.36
C LEU A 69 -14.89 0.19 -8.14
N GLU A 70 -14.75 0.17 -9.46
CA GLU A 70 -15.68 -0.50 -10.37
C GLU A 70 -15.05 -1.68 -11.09
N SER A 71 -13.72 -1.71 -11.21
CA SER A 71 -13.01 -2.86 -11.76
C SER A 71 -13.30 -4.14 -10.98
N SER A 72 -13.35 -5.26 -11.69
CA SER A 72 -13.52 -6.58 -11.09
C SER A 72 -12.20 -7.17 -10.58
N SER A 73 -11.06 -6.87 -11.24
CA SER A 73 -9.75 -7.41 -10.88
C SER A 73 -9.06 -6.61 -9.79
N ALA A 74 -8.20 -7.26 -9.00
CA ALA A 74 -7.41 -6.59 -7.97
C ALA A 74 -6.47 -5.52 -8.57
N SER A 75 -5.79 -5.83 -9.67
CA SER A 75 -4.91 -4.88 -10.36
C SER A 75 -5.69 -3.68 -10.93
N GLY A 76 -6.87 -3.90 -11.52
CA GLY A 76 -7.71 -2.82 -12.01
C GLY A 76 -8.25 -1.94 -10.89
N LYS A 77 -8.69 -2.52 -9.76
CA LYS A 77 -9.09 -1.77 -8.56
C LYS A 77 -7.94 -0.93 -8.00
N PHE A 78 -6.72 -1.47 -7.99
CA PHE A 78 -5.56 -0.71 -7.51
C PHE A 78 -5.24 0.47 -8.43
N LYS A 79 -5.32 0.28 -9.74
CA LYS A 79 -5.12 1.35 -10.73
C LYS A 79 -6.17 2.45 -10.54
N GLU A 80 -7.44 2.08 -10.46
CA GLU A 80 -8.54 3.01 -10.20
C GLU A 80 -8.35 3.78 -8.89
N LEU A 81 -7.94 3.09 -7.81
CA LEU A 81 -7.64 3.72 -6.53
C LEU A 81 -6.58 4.82 -6.69
N ILE A 82 -5.46 4.53 -7.36
CA ILE A 82 -4.38 5.51 -7.57
C ILE A 82 -4.89 6.71 -8.39
N GLU A 83 -5.58 6.46 -9.50
CA GLU A 83 -6.07 7.51 -10.40
C GLU A 83 -7.14 8.39 -9.75
N LEU A 84 -8.07 7.79 -8.99
CA LEU A 84 -9.13 8.50 -8.27
C LEU A 84 -8.56 9.34 -7.14
N LEU A 85 -7.58 8.83 -6.38
CA LEU A 85 -6.93 9.61 -5.33
C LEU A 85 -6.14 10.79 -5.90
N TYR A 86 -5.40 10.57 -6.98
CA TYR A 86 -4.72 11.63 -7.70
C TYR A 86 -5.69 12.74 -8.12
N LYS A 87 -6.80 12.37 -8.78
CA LYS A 87 -7.81 13.32 -9.24
C LYS A 87 -8.51 14.04 -8.09
N LYS A 88 -8.87 13.31 -7.02
CA LYS A 88 -9.65 13.86 -5.88
C LYS A 88 -8.83 14.79 -5.00
N LYS A 89 -7.51 14.55 -4.89
CA LYS A 89 -6.60 15.34 -4.05
C LYS A 89 -5.76 16.34 -4.83
N GLU A 90 -5.83 16.30 -6.17
CA GLU A 90 -4.99 17.08 -7.08
C GLU A 90 -3.50 16.98 -6.72
N GLN A 91 -3.10 15.80 -6.25
CA GLN A 91 -1.77 15.52 -5.73
C GLN A 91 -1.37 14.09 -6.04
N LYS A 92 -0.09 13.88 -6.33
CA LYS A 92 0.49 12.55 -6.53
C LYS A 92 0.30 11.65 -5.31
N VAL A 93 0.19 10.35 -5.54
CA VAL A 93 -0.08 9.34 -4.50
C VAL A 93 1.22 8.78 -3.93
N VAL A 94 1.26 8.61 -2.62
CA VAL A 94 2.32 7.89 -1.92
C VAL A 94 1.83 6.47 -1.65
N ILE A 95 2.63 5.48 -2.02
CA ILE A 95 2.33 4.06 -1.85
C ILE A 95 3.36 3.48 -0.88
N LEU A 96 2.90 2.95 0.24
CA LEU A 96 3.72 2.32 1.27
C LEU A 96 3.25 0.87 1.44
N ILE A 97 4.11 -0.10 1.15
CA ILE A 97 3.78 -1.52 1.22
C ILE A 97 4.74 -2.18 2.20
N ASP A 98 4.19 -2.74 3.27
CA ASP A 98 4.93 -3.43 4.31
C ASP A 98 4.77 -4.94 4.22
N GLU A 99 5.86 -5.65 4.45
CA GLU A 99 5.96 -7.11 4.44
C GLU A 99 5.36 -7.75 3.17
N TYR A 100 5.75 -7.22 1.99
CA TYR A 100 5.16 -7.61 0.69
C TYR A 100 5.35 -9.09 0.33
N ASP A 101 6.38 -9.72 0.88
CA ASP A 101 6.77 -11.12 0.64
C ASP A 101 6.17 -12.09 1.67
N LYS A 102 5.62 -11.59 2.79
CA LYS A 102 5.05 -12.42 3.84
C LYS A 102 3.99 -13.42 3.33
N PRO A 103 3.03 -13.04 2.47
CA PRO A 103 2.04 -14.00 2.00
C PRO A 103 2.65 -15.15 1.19
N ILE A 104 3.81 -14.95 0.55
CA ILE A 104 4.53 -16.01 -0.15
C ILE A 104 5.21 -16.93 0.87
N LEU A 105 5.80 -16.35 1.92
CA LEU A 105 6.58 -17.07 2.94
C LEU A 105 5.72 -17.90 3.89
N ASP A 106 4.48 -17.47 4.16
CA ASP A 106 3.56 -18.19 5.02
C ASP A 106 2.95 -19.44 4.34
N VAL A 107 3.16 -19.62 3.03
CA VAL A 107 2.67 -20.78 2.28
C VAL A 107 3.71 -21.90 2.27
N ILE A 108 3.35 -23.02 2.90
CA ILE A 108 4.22 -24.22 3.01
C ILE A 108 4.35 -24.95 1.67
N ASP A 109 3.27 -24.98 0.88
CA ASP A 109 3.21 -25.70 -0.39
C ASP A 109 3.73 -24.83 -1.55
N LYS A 110 4.72 -25.36 -2.27
CA LYS A 110 5.42 -24.63 -3.34
C LYS A 110 4.51 -24.22 -4.50
N ASP A 111 3.54 -25.06 -4.87
CA ASP A 111 2.66 -24.76 -6.01
C ASP A 111 1.69 -23.62 -5.67
N PHE A 112 1.23 -23.56 -4.42
CA PHE A 112 0.45 -22.43 -3.93
C PHE A 112 1.29 -21.17 -3.77
N ALA A 113 2.56 -21.29 -3.35
CA ALA A 113 3.46 -20.14 -3.23
C ALA A 113 3.69 -19.44 -4.59
N TYR A 114 3.76 -20.20 -5.69
CA TYR A 114 3.85 -19.62 -7.03
C TYR A 114 2.60 -18.82 -7.40
N GLN A 115 1.41 -19.35 -7.13
CA GLN A 115 0.16 -18.64 -7.41
C GLN A 115 0.02 -17.35 -6.60
N VAL A 116 0.36 -17.40 -5.31
CA VAL A 116 0.38 -16.22 -4.43
C VAL A 116 1.38 -15.18 -4.96
N ARG A 117 2.58 -15.61 -5.36
CA ARG A 117 3.58 -14.73 -5.96
C ARG A 117 3.08 -14.08 -7.25
N ASP A 118 2.41 -14.82 -8.11
CA ASP A 118 1.89 -14.29 -9.38
C ASP A 118 0.76 -13.29 -9.16
N GLU A 119 -0.13 -13.54 -8.19
CA GLU A 119 -1.19 -12.60 -7.79
C GLU A 119 -0.60 -11.28 -7.26
N LEU A 120 0.37 -11.36 -6.34
CA LEU A 120 1.06 -10.18 -5.81
C LEU A 120 1.84 -9.43 -6.89
N LYS A 121 2.51 -10.15 -7.79
CA LYS A 121 3.23 -9.56 -8.92
C LYS A 121 2.29 -8.80 -9.85
N ASN A 122 1.11 -9.34 -10.14
CA ASN A 122 0.08 -8.68 -10.93
C ASN A 122 -0.39 -7.39 -10.23
N LEU A 123 -0.69 -7.46 -8.93
CA LEU A 123 -1.07 -6.29 -8.14
C LEU A 123 0.01 -5.19 -8.18
N TYR A 124 1.28 -5.54 -7.93
CA TYR A 124 2.36 -4.56 -7.87
C TYR A 124 2.83 -4.06 -9.23
N SER A 125 2.54 -4.77 -10.33
CA SER A 125 2.84 -4.29 -11.68
C SER A 125 2.16 -2.94 -11.97
N VAL A 126 0.98 -2.71 -11.39
CA VAL A 126 0.21 -1.47 -11.49
C VAL A 126 1.01 -0.26 -11.02
N VAL A 127 1.84 -0.41 -9.99
CA VAL A 127 2.66 0.69 -9.45
C VAL A 127 3.57 1.26 -10.53
N LYS A 128 4.15 0.40 -11.38
CA LYS A 128 5.01 0.84 -12.48
C LYS A 128 4.22 1.54 -13.59
N ASP A 129 3.07 0.98 -13.96
CA ASP A 129 2.21 1.53 -15.01
C ASP A 129 1.55 2.86 -14.62
N SER A 130 1.45 3.13 -13.32
CA SER A 130 0.85 4.34 -12.75
C SER A 130 1.89 5.40 -12.32
N ASP A 131 3.16 5.30 -12.73
CA ASP A 131 4.28 6.16 -12.29
C ASP A 131 3.97 7.67 -12.36
N LYS A 132 3.30 8.12 -13.43
CA LYS A 132 2.92 9.53 -13.60
C LYS A 132 2.03 10.09 -12.48
N TYR A 133 1.30 9.22 -11.78
CA TYR A 133 0.42 9.57 -10.65
C TYR A 133 1.09 9.41 -9.30
N ILE A 134 2.30 8.84 -9.24
CA ILE A 134 2.96 8.44 -8.00
C ILE A 134 4.03 9.48 -7.62
N GLN A 135 4.09 9.78 -6.33
CA GLN A 135 5.13 10.61 -5.71
C GLN A 135 6.27 9.75 -5.19
N LEU A 136 5.91 8.66 -4.51
CA LEU A 136 6.84 7.71 -3.92
C LEU A 136 6.13 6.35 -3.84
N ALA A 137 6.84 5.30 -4.21
CA ALA A 137 6.49 3.93 -3.85
C ALA A 137 7.62 3.37 -2.98
N PHE A 138 7.30 2.95 -1.75
CA PHE A 138 8.25 2.36 -0.81
C PHE A 138 7.74 0.99 -0.37
N ILE A 139 8.56 -0.03 -0.55
CA ILE A 139 8.19 -1.44 -0.33
C ILE A 139 9.22 -2.08 0.60
N THR A 140 8.76 -2.68 1.68
CA THR A 140 9.58 -3.44 2.64
C THR A 140 9.16 -4.90 2.65
N GLY A 141 10.15 -5.79 2.70
CA GLY A 141 9.93 -7.22 2.95
C GLY A 141 10.06 -7.55 4.43
N VAL A 142 9.70 -8.77 4.80
CA VAL A 142 9.98 -9.28 6.15
C VAL A 142 11.50 -9.31 6.36
N SER A 143 11.92 -8.83 7.51
CA SER A 143 13.30 -9.05 7.96
C SER A 143 13.29 -10.31 8.82
N HIS A 144 13.96 -11.37 8.39
CA HIS A 144 14.27 -12.47 9.31
C HIS A 144 15.18 -11.89 10.40
N ALA A 145 14.61 -11.52 11.54
CA ALA A 145 15.38 -11.40 12.77
C ALA A 145 15.84 -12.82 13.11
N LEU A 146 17.06 -13.16 12.68
CA LEU A 146 17.83 -14.29 13.20
C LEU A 146 18.14 -14.06 14.69
#